data_AF-A0A952VMQ0-F1
#
_entry.id   AF-A0A952VMQ0-F1
#
_cell.length_a   1.000
_cell.length_b   1.000
_cell.length_c   1.000
_cell.angle_alpha   90.00
_cell.angle_beta   90.00
_cell.angle_gamma   90.00
#
_symmetry.space_group_name_H-M   'P 1'
#
loop_
_entity.id
_entity.type
_entity.pdbx_description
1 polymer ?
#
loop_
_entity_poly.entity_id
_entity_poly.type
_entity_poly.pdbx_seq_one_letter_code
_entity_poly.pdbx_strand_id
1 'polypeptide(L)'
;MTPIYRPPVEHPHLPATDRGLLEAVAAGHARLTPEQGLELLTAASLHDLGRAADTRCRRMHGPSLRTYVIDRNINYTNVCTAKCTFCAFRRDAEDHDAYTLAFEQIHEKIAELVALGGTQILMQGGMNPALPLDWYIELLSGIKSKFPALHIHAFSPPEFIEFVNFFDPPGRNLEEKIRWVMVRLRDAGLDSLPGGGGEIFAPAVRSKIGMGKCTAEAWLTCMYVAHSLGMFTSATMMFGHIEGHADRIHHMHLVRQWQDRALADFGGGHAPSDIANDPAHKNLATGGHYTAFITWPFQRENTPLGRLRDWGSDPADVEHCGRVFPGDAVARLDGTGTKDLHPEFGRRLRMAGAVEYLRTQATSRLFLDNIYSIGASWVTMGPHVGQLGLMFGANDMGSVMIEENVVSSAGTTYCLDEAVLCRLIRDAGFTPAQRNNTYDILSIKDGTASPDQAVTDWSRHRTRRLHTQSAQIKAELTIEAAGEQSV
;
A
#
# COMPACT_ATOMS: atom_id res chain seq x y z
N MET A 1 -18.32 24.33 20.16
CA MET A 1 -17.07 24.31 19.39
C MET A 1 -16.77 22.85 19.12
N THR A 2 -16.71 22.43 17.85
CA THR A 2 -16.19 21.11 17.49
C THR A 2 -14.77 20.99 18.06
N PRO A 3 -14.39 19.88 18.71
CA PRO A 3 -13.01 19.71 19.17
C PRO A 3 -12.04 19.97 18.01
N ILE A 4 -10.84 20.45 18.28
CA ILE A 4 -9.78 20.59 17.27
C ILE A 4 -8.88 19.39 17.47
N TYR A 5 -8.63 18.61 16.42
CA TYR A 5 -7.69 17.50 16.47
C TYR A 5 -6.33 18.01 16.95
N ARG A 6 -5.75 17.37 17.97
CA ARG A 6 -4.42 17.68 18.47
C ARG A 6 -3.61 16.40 18.54
N PRO A 7 -2.43 16.38 17.89
CA PRO A 7 -1.45 15.33 18.08
C PRO A 7 -1.12 15.05 19.56
N PRO A 8 -0.80 13.79 19.93
CA PRO A 8 -0.20 13.50 21.22
C PRO A 8 1.12 14.26 21.42
N VAL A 9 1.48 14.49 22.69
CA VAL A 9 2.68 15.26 23.05
C VAL A 9 3.95 14.44 22.79
N GLU A 10 5.01 15.13 22.34
CA GLU A 10 6.35 14.54 22.17
C GLU A 10 7.22 14.77 23.42
N HIS A 11 8.12 13.83 23.70
CA HIS A 11 9.08 13.92 24.80
C HIS A 11 10.52 13.74 24.29
N PRO A 12 11.09 14.73 23.59
CA PRO A 12 12.37 14.59 22.86
C PRO A 12 13.58 14.36 23.76
N HIS A 13 13.49 14.65 25.05
CA HIS A 13 14.57 14.48 26.02
C HIS A 13 14.70 13.04 26.54
N LEU A 14 13.71 12.18 26.29
CA LEU A 14 13.74 10.77 26.68
C LEU A 14 14.31 9.92 25.55
N PRO A 15 15.13 8.89 25.85
CA PRO A 15 15.54 7.91 24.84
C PRO A 15 14.32 7.11 24.37
N ALA A 16 14.35 6.61 23.14
CA ALA A 16 13.21 5.86 22.60
C ALA A 16 12.96 4.54 23.34
N THR A 17 13.99 3.97 23.95
CA THR A 17 13.90 2.77 24.79
C THR A 17 13.43 3.07 26.22
N ASP A 18 13.15 4.33 26.58
CA ASP A 18 12.59 4.65 27.88
C ASP A 18 11.25 3.91 28.07
N ARG A 19 11.13 3.17 29.16
CA ARG A 19 9.97 2.33 29.41
C ARG A 19 8.70 3.15 29.61
N GLY A 20 8.79 4.30 30.29
CA GLY A 20 7.64 5.18 30.51
C GLY A 20 7.15 5.80 29.21
N LEU A 21 8.07 6.25 28.35
CA LEU A 21 7.75 6.73 27.01
C LEU A 21 7.07 5.63 26.17
N LEU A 22 7.63 4.43 26.10
CA LEU A 22 7.05 3.33 25.31
C LEU A 22 5.67 2.92 25.81
N GLU A 23 5.46 2.89 27.13
CA GLU A 23 4.14 2.62 27.71
C GLU A 23 3.13 3.73 27.36
N ALA A 24 3.55 5.01 27.37
CA ALA A 24 2.73 6.15 26.98
C ALA A 24 2.41 6.16 25.48
N VAL A 25 3.38 5.83 24.62
CA VAL A 25 3.18 5.68 23.16
C VAL A 25 2.24 4.53 22.87
N ALA A 26 2.43 3.37 23.51
CA ALA A 26 1.53 2.24 23.36
C ALA A 26 0.11 2.59 23.84
N ALA A 27 -0.02 3.45 24.87
CA ALA A 27 -1.29 3.99 25.33
C ALA A 27 -1.93 5.02 24.38
N GLY A 28 -1.17 5.62 23.48
CA GLY A 28 -1.62 6.75 22.65
C GLY A 28 -1.57 8.10 23.36
N HIS A 29 -0.87 8.19 24.49
CA HIS A 29 -0.74 9.42 25.27
C HIS A 29 0.49 10.24 24.87
N ALA A 30 1.43 9.63 24.15
CA ALA A 30 2.65 10.27 23.66
C ALA A 30 2.89 9.92 22.19
N ARG A 31 3.64 10.79 21.51
CA ARG A 31 4.10 10.65 20.12
C ARG A 31 5.61 10.54 20.09
N LEU A 32 6.14 9.69 19.21
CA LEU A 32 7.58 9.55 18.97
C LEU A 32 8.08 10.66 18.05
N THR A 33 9.26 11.22 18.35
CA THR A 33 10.01 12.07 17.40
C THR A 33 10.65 11.21 16.30
N PRO A 34 11.03 11.79 15.15
CA PRO A 34 11.79 11.09 14.11
C PRO A 34 13.06 10.40 14.64
N GLU A 35 13.81 11.04 15.54
CA GLU A 35 15.02 10.50 16.14
C GLU A 35 14.70 9.26 16.98
N GLN A 36 13.64 9.32 17.79
CA GLN A 36 13.20 8.18 18.58
C GLN A 36 12.70 7.04 17.69
N GLY A 37 11.98 7.36 16.60
CA GLY A 37 11.56 6.37 15.60
C GLY A 37 12.76 5.65 14.97
N LEU A 38 13.83 6.37 14.64
CA LEU A 38 15.06 5.81 14.10
C LEU A 38 15.80 4.94 15.13
N GLU A 39 15.88 5.38 16.37
CA GLU A 39 16.45 4.61 17.48
C GLU A 39 15.71 3.28 17.66
N LEU A 40 14.37 3.27 17.65
CA LEU A 40 13.59 2.02 17.71
C LEU A 40 13.85 1.11 16.50
N LEU A 41 13.88 1.68 15.30
CA LEU A 41 14.13 0.95 14.06
C LEU A 41 15.55 0.37 13.97
N THR A 42 16.52 0.87 14.72
CA THR A 42 17.93 0.43 14.57
C THR A 42 18.50 -0.26 15.79
N ALA A 43 18.03 0.09 17.00
CA ALA A 43 18.65 -0.34 18.25
C ALA A 43 17.73 -1.15 19.18
N ALA A 44 16.40 -1.03 19.06
CA ALA A 44 15.50 -1.73 19.99
C ALA A 44 15.59 -3.26 19.89
N SER A 45 15.33 -3.97 20.98
CA SER A 45 15.08 -5.41 20.93
C SER A 45 13.83 -5.70 20.09
N LEU A 46 13.91 -6.71 19.20
CA LEU A 46 12.75 -7.13 18.41
C LEU A 46 11.57 -7.53 19.31
N HIS A 47 11.85 -8.17 20.44
CA HIS A 47 10.83 -8.63 21.39
C HIS A 47 10.12 -7.46 22.08
N ASP A 48 10.87 -6.45 22.50
CA ASP A 48 10.28 -5.27 23.16
C ASP A 48 9.48 -4.43 22.17
N LEU A 49 9.98 -4.29 20.94
CA LEU A 49 9.29 -3.59 19.87
C LEU A 49 7.98 -4.29 19.51
N GLY A 50 8.00 -5.62 19.34
CA GLY A 50 6.80 -6.43 19.08
C GLY A 50 5.76 -6.30 20.19
N ARG A 51 6.18 -6.44 21.46
CA ARG A 51 5.29 -6.29 22.63
C ARG A 51 4.64 -4.91 22.71
N ALA A 52 5.40 -3.85 22.51
CA ALA A 52 4.88 -2.48 22.53
C ALA A 52 3.89 -2.27 21.38
N ALA A 53 4.22 -2.73 20.17
CA ALA A 53 3.35 -2.59 19.00
C ALA A 53 2.05 -3.41 19.12
N ASP A 54 2.11 -4.65 19.63
CA ASP A 54 0.91 -5.45 19.91
C ASP A 54 0.04 -4.80 20.98
N THR A 55 0.65 -4.25 22.05
CA THR A 55 -0.08 -3.52 23.09
C THR A 55 -0.81 -2.31 22.50
N ARG A 56 -0.14 -1.52 21.65
CA ARG A 56 -0.78 -0.40 20.94
C ARG A 56 -1.94 -0.89 20.08
N CYS A 57 -1.72 -1.95 19.29
CA CYS A 57 -2.74 -2.52 18.42
C CYS A 57 -3.97 -2.99 19.20
N ARG A 58 -3.79 -3.70 20.31
CA ARG A 58 -4.90 -4.17 21.16
C ARG A 58 -5.68 -3.03 21.83
N ARG A 59 -5.00 -1.94 22.17
CA ARG A 59 -5.69 -0.75 22.72
C ARG A 59 -6.53 -0.04 21.66
N MET A 60 -6.07 0.00 20.42
CA MET A 60 -6.81 0.63 19.32
C MET A 60 -7.96 -0.23 18.78
N HIS A 61 -7.74 -1.54 18.65
CA HIS A 61 -8.62 -2.45 17.91
C HIS A 61 -9.31 -3.51 18.79
N GLY A 62 -9.10 -3.44 20.10
CA GLY A 62 -9.55 -4.45 21.04
C GLY A 62 -8.62 -5.67 21.11
N PRO A 63 -8.84 -6.55 22.10
CA PRO A 63 -7.91 -7.61 22.43
C PRO A 63 -7.93 -8.80 21.47
N SER A 64 -9.02 -9.01 20.73
CA SER A 64 -9.29 -10.29 20.04
C SER A 64 -9.45 -10.20 18.52
N LEU A 65 -10.05 -9.14 17.97
CA LEU A 65 -10.37 -9.10 16.54
C LEU A 65 -9.15 -8.78 15.67
N ARG A 66 -9.04 -9.49 14.55
CA ARG A 66 -8.12 -9.17 13.45
C ARG A 66 -8.84 -9.31 12.13
N THR A 67 -8.62 -8.35 11.23
CA THR A 67 -9.46 -8.20 10.06
C THR A 67 -8.80 -8.72 8.78
N TYR A 68 -9.63 -8.97 7.78
CA TYR A 68 -9.24 -9.16 6.39
C TYR A 68 -10.35 -8.63 5.49
N VAL A 69 -10.05 -8.42 4.21
CA VAL A 69 -11.04 -8.04 3.20
C VAL A 69 -11.12 -9.10 2.11
N ILE A 70 -12.28 -9.23 1.48
CA ILE A 70 -12.41 -9.99 0.23
C ILE A 70 -12.46 -8.96 -0.89
N ASP A 71 -11.31 -8.73 -1.52
CA ASP A 71 -11.19 -7.85 -2.68
C ASP A 71 -10.57 -8.57 -3.88
N ARG A 72 -10.49 -7.87 -5.02
CA ARG A 72 -9.71 -8.31 -6.17
C ARG A 72 -8.82 -7.18 -6.66
N ASN A 73 -7.55 -7.50 -6.87
CA ASN A 73 -6.62 -6.65 -7.59
C ASN A 73 -6.88 -6.77 -9.10
N ILE A 74 -7.28 -5.66 -9.73
CA ILE A 74 -7.50 -5.60 -11.18
C ILE A 74 -6.50 -4.61 -11.77
N ASN A 75 -5.59 -5.13 -12.60
CA ASN A 75 -4.69 -4.29 -13.38
C ASN A 75 -5.26 -4.12 -14.79
N TYR A 76 -5.95 -2.99 -15.03
CA TYR A 76 -6.65 -2.73 -16.29
C TYR A 76 -5.71 -2.53 -17.48
N THR A 77 -4.45 -2.16 -17.25
CA THR A 77 -3.39 -2.12 -18.26
C THR A 77 -2.03 -2.32 -17.60
N ASN A 78 -1.07 -2.90 -18.32
CA ASN A 78 0.34 -2.93 -17.92
C ASN A 78 1.22 -1.95 -18.73
N VAL A 79 0.64 -1.24 -19.70
CA VAL A 79 1.33 -0.20 -20.49
C VAL A 79 1.59 1.01 -19.62
N CYS A 80 2.85 1.43 -19.49
CA CYS A 80 3.22 2.46 -18.53
C CYS A 80 4.36 3.35 -19.02
N THR A 81 4.19 4.67 -18.92
CA THR A 81 5.23 5.65 -19.25
C THR A 81 6.41 5.67 -18.26
N ALA A 82 6.20 5.30 -17.00
CA ALA A 82 7.27 5.30 -16.00
C ALA A 82 8.20 4.09 -16.12
N LYS A 83 9.49 4.34 -15.93
CA LYS A 83 10.58 3.34 -16.05
C LYS A 83 11.16 3.00 -14.68
N CYS A 84 10.28 2.56 -13.77
CA CYS A 84 10.67 2.18 -12.42
C CYS A 84 11.62 0.98 -12.44
N THR A 85 12.76 1.07 -11.75
CA THR A 85 13.77 0.00 -11.74
C THR A 85 13.36 -1.19 -10.88
N PHE A 86 12.36 -1.03 -10.02
CA PHE A 86 11.80 -2.08 -9.15
C PHE A 86 10.54 -2.74 -9.70
N CYS A 87 10.02 -2.29 -10.85
CA CYS A 87 8.75 -2.78 -11.38
C CYS A 87 9.00 -3.83 -12.47
N ALA A 88 8.59 -5.08 -12.21
CA ALA A 88 8.59 -6.15 -13.22
C ALA A 88 7.31 -6.18 -14.07
N PHE A 89 6.28 -5.42 -13.67
CA PHE A 89 4.96 -5.42 -14.31
C PHE A 89 4.86 -4.50 -15.54
N ARG A 90 5.59 -3.38 -15.55
CA ARG A 90 5.47 -2.37 -16.60
C ARG A 90 5.86 -2.90 -17.98
N ARG A 91 5.16 -2.43 -19.01
CA ARG A 91 5.47 -2.65 -20.42
C ARG A 91 5.45 -1.35 -21.21
N ASP A 92 6.30 -1.28 -22.24
CA ASP A 92 6.12 -0.34 -23.34
C ASP A 92 4.93 -0.82 -24.21
N ALA A 93 4.28 0.06 -24.97
CA ALA A 93 3.05 -0.29 -25.70
C ALA A 93 3.29 -1.36 -26.79
N GLU A 94 4.52 -1.46 -27.27
CA GLU A 94 4.98 -2.36 -28.32
C GLU A 94 5.42 -3.73 -27.78
N ASP A 95 5.57 -3.89 -26.47
CA ASP A 95 5.97 -5.16 -25.88
C ASP A 95 4.93 -6.25 -26.19
N HIS A 96 5.41 -7.46 -26.47
CA HIS A 96 4.56 -8.58 -26.89
C HIS A 96 3.51 -8.99 -25.85
N ASP A 97 3.74 -8.69 -24.58
CA ASP A 97 2.84 -8.96 -23.46
C ASP A 97 2.18 -7.68 -22.89
N ALA A 98 2.21 -6.58 -23.64
CA ALA A 98 1.44 -5.38 -23.34
C ALA A 98 -0.07 -5.61 -23.53
N TYR A 99 -0.90 -5.08 -22.62
CA TYR A 99 -2.35 -5.20 -22.70
C TYR A 99 -3.09 -4.01 -22.07
N THR A 100 -4.32 -3.81 -22.52
CA THR A 100 -5.38 -3.06 -21.83
C THR A 100 -6.64 -3.93 -21.87
N LEU A 101 -7.27 -4.17 -20.72
CA LEU A 101 -8.47 -4.99 -20.62
C LEU A 101 -9.68 -4.27 -21.23
N ALA A 102 -10.54 -5.03 -21.91
CA ALA A 102 -11.87 -4.57 -22.26
C ALA A 102 -12.75 -4.43 -21.00
N PHE A 103 -13.74 -3.54 -21.04
CA PHE A 103 -14.66 -3.33 -19.91
C PHE A 103 -15.40 -4.61 -19.53
N GLU A 104 -15.76 -5.44 -20.51
CA GLU A 104 -16.43 -6.72 -20.36
C GLU A 104 -15.59 -7.68 -19.51
N GLN A 105 -14.29 -7.77 -19.79
CA GLN A 105 -13.37 -8.59 -19.00
C GLN A 105 -13.25 -8.08 -17.56
N ILE A 106 -13.24 -6.76 -17.37
CA ILE A 106 -13.25 -6.16 -16.03
C ILE A 106 -14.55 -6.50 -15.30
N HIS A 107 -15.70 -6.39 -15.97
CA HIS A 107 -17.00 -6.73 -15.41
C HIS A 107 -17.12 -8.22 -15.05
N GLU A 108 -16.60 -9.13 -15.87
CA GLU A 108 -16.54 -10.56 -15.58
C GLU A 108 -15.72 -10.84 -14.31
N LYS A 109 -14.52 -10.24 -14.21
CA LYS A 109 -13.67 -10.34 -13.02
C LYS A 109 -14.38 -9.84 -11.75
N ILE A 110 -15.18 -8.77 -11.87
CA ILE A 110 -15.98 -8.21 -10.76
C ILE A 110 -17.16 -9.13 -10.42
N ALA A 111 -17.84 -9.70 -11.41
CA ALA A 111 -18.95 -10.62 -11.16
C ALA A 111 -18.48 -11.85 -10.38
N GLU A 112 -17.31 -12.41 -10.72
CA GLU A 112 -16.67 -13.50 -9.97
C GLU A 112 -16.38 -13.11 -8.52
N LEU A 113 -15.83 -11.90 -8.30
CA LEU A 113 -15.56 -11.39 -6.96
C LEU A 113 -16.85 -11.26 -6.12
N VAL A 114 -17.90 -10.66 -6.69
CA VAL A 114 -19.17 -10.45 -6.00
C VAL A 114 -19.82 -11.79 -5.66
N ALA A 115 -19.72 -12.79 -6.55
CA ALA A 115 -20.22 -14.14 -6.29
C ALA A 115 -19.52 -14.84 -5.10
N LEU A 116 -18.29 -14.43 -4.77
CA LEU A 116 -17.53 -14.91 -3.61
C LEU A 116 -17.78 -14.08 -2.34
N GLY A 117 -18.71 -13.13 -2.38
CA GLY A 117 -18.98 -12.22 -1.26
C GLY A 117 -17.96 -11.08 -1.13
N GLY A 118 -17.21 -10.80 -2.19
CA GLY A 118 -16.32 -9.65 -2.26
C GLY A 118 -17.06 -8.32 -2.36
N THR A 119 -16.54 -7.31 -1.68
CA THR A 119 -17.22 -6.00 -1.55
C THR A 119 -16.41 -4.84 -2.14
N GLN A 120 -15.21 -5.11 -2.63
CA GLN A 120 -14.27 -4.09 -3.08
C GLN A 120 -13.40 -4.60 -4.23
N ILE A 121 -13.01 -3.70 -5.13
CA ILE A 121 -11.86 -3.90 -6.01
C ILE A 121 -10.74 -2.92 -5.65
N LEU A 122 -9.49 -3.40 -5.74
CA LEU A 122 -8.31 -2.56 -5.83
C LEU A 122 -7.90 -2.50 -7.30
N MET A 123 -7.98 -1.33 -7.92
CA MET A 123 -7.74 -1.20 -9.36
C MET A 123 -6.64 -0.19 -9.67
N GLN A 124 -5.55 -0.68 -10.26
CA GLN A 124 -4.36 0.13 -10.55
C GLN A 124 -3.72 -0.35 -11.85
N GLY A 125 -3.33 0.55 -12.72
CA GLY A 125 -2.75 0.22 -14.02
C GLY A 125 -1.37 0.83 -14.22
N GLY A 126 -0.80 0.52 -15.38
CA GLY A 126 0.23 1.37 -15.96
C GLY A 126 -0.34 2.72 -16.39
N MET A 127 0.51 3.74 -16.43
CA MET A 127 0.14 5.10 -16.82
C MET A 127 0.14 5.16 -18.36
N ASN A 128 -0.97 4.75 -18.97
CA ASN A 128 -1.13 4.57 -20.40
C ASN A 128 -1.65 5.85 -21.09
N PRO A 129 -0.85 6.53 -21.93
CA PRO A 129 -1.22 7.80 -22.55
C PRO A 129 -2.25 7.64 -23.68
N ALA A 130 -2.51 6.41 -24.15
CA ALA A 130 -3.52 6.14 -25.17
C ALA A 130 -4.95 6.13 -24.62
N LEU A 131 -5.13 6.15 -23.29
CA LEU A 131 -6.44 6.14 -22.65
C LEU A 131 -6.90 7.58 -22.34
N PRO A 132 -7.94 8.11 -23.00
CA PRO A 132 -8.47 9.43 -22.72
C PRO A 132 -9.25 9.45 -21.39
N LEU A 133 -9.48 10.63 -20.81
CA LEU A 133 -10.23 10.78 -19.55
C LEU A 133 -11.62 10.10 -19.61
N ASP A 134 -12.32 10.24 -20.73
CA ASP A 134 -13.66 9.67 -20.92
C ASP A 134 -13.67 8.14 -20.78
N TRP A 135 -12.58 7.46 -21.17
CA TRP A 135 -12.45 6.02 -20.98
C TRP A 135 -12.48 5.63 -19.50
N TYR A 136 -11.82 6.42 -18.63
CA TYR A 136 -11.84 6.18 -17.18
C TYR A 136 -13.20 6.49 -16.56
N ILE A 137 -13.91 7.51 -17.06
CA ILE A 137 -15.27 7.84 -16.63
C ILE A 137 -16.25 6.72 -17.03
N GLU A 138 -16.16 6.23 -18.25
CA GLU A 138 -16.97 5.10 -18.74
C GLU A 138 -16.67 3.81 -17.96
N LEU A 139 -15.40 3.54 -17.67
CA LEU A 139 -14.99 2.41 -16.83
C LEU A 139 -15.68 2.44 -15.45
N LEU A 140 -15.55 3.56 -14.74
CA LEU A 140 -16.10 3.69 -13.38
C LEU A 140 -17.63 3.64 -13.37
N SER A 141 -18.27 4.39 -14.26
CA SER A 141 -19.73 4.48 -14.33
C SER A 141 -20.36 3.16 -14.80
N GLY A 142 -19.71 2.46 -15.73
CA GLY A 142 -20.08 1.11 -16.15
C GLY A 142 -20.03 0.10 -15.00
N ILE A 143 -18.96 0.14 -14.18
CA ILE A 143 -18.85 -0.70 -12.99
C ILE A 143 -19.95 -0.37 -11.99
N LYS A 144 -20.16 0.90 -11.64
CA LYS A 144 -21.20 1.30 -10.67
C LYS A 144 -22.62 1.01 -11.16
N SER A 145 -22.87 1.10 -12.46
CA SER A 145 -24.16 0.74 -13.04
C SER A 145 -24.48 -0.75 -12.86
N LYS A 146 -23.49 -1.63 -13.08
CA LYS A 146 -23.68 -3.09 -12.95
C LYS A 146 -23.55 -3.61 -11.52
N PHE A 147 -22.69 -2.99 -10.72
CA PHE A 147 -22.33 -3.42 -9.36
C PHE A 147 -22.43 -2.24 -8.37
N PRO A 148 -23.62 -1.69 -8.12
CA PRO A 148 -23.78 -0.43 -7.37
C PRO A 148 -23.30 -0.50 -5.92
N ALA A 149 -23.28 -1.69 -5.31
CA ALA A 149 -22.80 -1.90 -3.94
C ALA A 149 -21.27 -2.12 -3.85
N LEU A 150 -20.57 -2.29 -4.98
CA LEU A 150 -19.13 -2.53 -4.98
C LEU A 150 -18.36 -1.24 -4.67
N HIS A 151 -17.40 -1.33 -3.77
CA HIS A 151 -16.45 -0.25 -3.49
C HIS A 151 -15.31 -0.24 -4.51
N ILE A 152 -15.08 0.88 -5.18
CA ILE A 152 -14.02 1.09 -6.17
C ILE A 152 -12.86 1.83 -5.49
N HIS A 153 -11.85 1.08 -5.07
CA HIS A 153 -10.58 1.61 -4.56
C HIS A 153 -9.59 1.65 -5.72
N ALA A 154 -9.45 2.78 -6.41
CA ALA A 154 -8.73 2.81 -7.69
C ALA A 154 -7.85 4.05 -7.88
N PHE A 155 -6.89 3.89 -8.78
CA PHE A 155 -5.92 4.90 -9.24
C PHE A 155 -5.01 5.44 -8.14
N SER A 156 -3.73 5.12 -8.25
CA SER A 156 -2.70 5.62 -7.36
C SER A 156 -2.34 7.09 -7.65
N PRO A 157 -1.69 7.80 -6.71
CA PRO A 157 -1.25 9.16 -6.96
C PRO A 157 -0.36 9.34 -8.20
N PRO A 158 0.58 8.44 -8.56
CA PRO A 158 1.27 8.55 -9.84
C PRO A 158 0.33 8.61 -11.05
N GLU A 159 -0.74 7.79 -11.07
CA GLU A 159 -1.74 7.82 -12.14
C GLU A 159 -2.46 9.18 -12.18
N PHE A 160 -2.86 9.74 -11.03
CA PHE A 160 -3.46 11.08 -10.98
C PHE A 160 -2.52 12.19 -11.46
N ILE A 161 -1.23 12.11 -11.15
CA ILE A 161 -0.25 13.07 -11.65
C ILE A 161 -0.09 12.93 -13.17
N GLU A 162 -0.10 11.72 -13.70
CA GLU A 162 -0.09 11.51 -15.14
C GLU A 162 -1.41 11.93 -15.80
N PHE A 163 -2.57 11.78 -15.15
CA PHE A 163 -3.83 12.35 -15.65
C PHE A 163 -3.75 13.88 -15.78
N VAL A 164 -3.11 14.55 -14.82
CA VAL A 164 -2.86 15.99 -14.94
C VAL A 164 -1.93 16.30 -16.12
N ASN A 165 -0.90 15.49 -16.34
CA ASN A 165 0.05 15.69 -17.45
C ASN A 165 -0.59 15.39 -18.83
N PHE A 166 -1.39 14.33 -18.93
CA PHE A 166 -1.99 13.87 -20.18
C PHE A 166 -3.19 14.73 -20.59
N PHE A 167 -4.03 15.14 -19.63
CA PHE A 167 -5.29 15.81 -19.92
C PHE A 167 -5.21 17.34 -19.79
N ASP A 168 -4.09 17.87 -19.27
CA ASP A 168 -3.84 19.28 -18.99
C ASP A 168 -5.08 20.03 -18.46
N PRO A 169 -5.64 19.61 -17.31
CA PRO A 169 -6.85 20.20 -16.80
C PRO A 169 -6.61 21.66 -16.35
N PRO A 170 -7.66 22.50 -16.35
CA PRO A 170 -7.55 23.86 -15.85
C PRO A 170 -7.23 23.88 -14.35
N GLY A 171 -6.44 24.86 -13.94
CA GLY A 171 -6.05 25.07 -12.54
C GLY A 171 -4.77 25.88 -12.43
N ARG A 172 -4.67 26.72 -11.41
CA ARG A 172 -3.52 27.61 -11.18
C ARG A 172 -2.33 26.90 -10.53
N ASN A 173 -2.59 25.78 -9.86
CA ASN A 173 -1.59 24.98 -9.16
C ASN A 173 -1.96 23.49 -9.27
N LEU A 174 -1.06 22.63 -8.79
CA LEU A 174 -1.23 21.18 -8.85
C LEU A 174 -2.49 20.70 -8.11
N GLU A 175 -2.82 21.30 -6.96
CA GLU A 175 -3.99 20.92 -6.17
C GLU A 175 -5.30 21.12 -6.96
N GLU A 176 -5.46 22.29 -7.58
CA GLU A 176 -6.64 22.62 -8.40
C GLU A 176 -6.75 21.69 -9.62
N LYS A 177 -5.61 21.39 -10.28
CA LYS A 177 -5.56 20.47 -11.42
C LYS A 177 -5.94 19.04 -11.05
N ILE A 178 -5.40 18.51 -9.95
CA ILE A 178 -5.76 17.18 -9.43
C ILE A 178 -7.25 17.15 -9.06
N ARG A 179 -7.73 18.18 -8.35
CA ARG A 179 -9.13 18.27 -7.92
C ARG A 179 -10.09 18.22 -9.11
N TRP A 180 -9.75 18.91 -10.21
CA TRP A 180 -10.56 18.90 -11.42
C TRP A 180 -10.77 17.49 -12.00
N VAL A 181 -9.70 16.68 -12.05
CA VAL A 181 -9.76 15.29 -12.52
C VAL A 181 -10.51 14.43 -11.51
N MET A 182 -10.13 14.54 -10.23
CA MET A 182 -10.65 13.69 -9.16
C MET A 182 -12.14 13.85 -8.93
N VAL A 183 -12.68 15.07 -9.03
CA VAL A 183 -14.14 15.29 -8.94
C VAL A 183 -14.88 14.52 -10.03
N ARG A 184 -14.39 14.52 -11.27
CA ARG A 184 -15.02 13.77 -12.37
C ARG A 184 -14.99 12.28 -12.16
N LEU A 185 -13.84 11.75 -11.70
CA LEU A 185 -13.73 10.32 -11.41
C LEU A 185 -14.59 9.91 -10.20
N ARG A 186 -14.64 10.72 -9.15
CA ARG A 186 -15.54 10.52 -8.00
C ARG A 186 -17.00 10.51 -8.45
N ASP A 187 -17.43 11.50 -9.23
CA ASP A 187 -18.80 11.60 -9.71
C ASP A 187 -19.16 10.44 -10.66
N ALA A 188 -18.17 9.87 -11.36
CA ALA A 188 -18.33 8.67 -12.18
C ALA A 188 -18.38 7.36 -11.35
N GLY A 189 -17.98 7.37 -10.08
CA GLY A 189 -18.07 6.20 -9.20
C GLY A 189 -16.82 5.84 -8.39
N LEU A 190 -15.75 6.62 -8.43
CA LEU A 190 -14.57 6.36 -7.60
C LEU A 190 -14.86 6.63 -6.12
N ASP A 191 -14.60 5.65 -5.25
CA ASP A 191 -14.92 5.76 -3.82
C ASP A 191 -13.70 6.10 -2.93
N SER A 192 -12.52 5.54 -3.24
CA SER A 192 -11.28 5.79 -2.47
C SER A 192 -10.01 5.58 -3.31
N LEU A 193 -8.86 6.07 -2.83
CA LEU A 193 -7.57 5.96 -3.55
C LEU A 193 -6.57 5.04 -2.82
N PRO A 194 -5.92 4.11 -3.54
CA PRO A 194 -4.86 3.29 -2.98
C PRO A 194 -3.53 4.02 -2.84
N GLY A 195 -2.77 3.61 -1.83
CA GLY A 195 -1.46 4.18 -1.49
C GLY A 195 -0.29 3.80 -2.39
N GLY A 196 -0.54 3.23 -3.57
CA GLY A 196 0.51 2.80 -4.50
C GLY A 196 1.41 3.97 -4.94
N GLY A 197 2.67 3.68 -5.30
CA GLY A 197 3.61 4.70 -5.76
C GLY A 197 4.31 5.51 -4.66
N GLY A 198 4.02 5.21 -3.38
CA GLY A 198 4.69 5.82 -2.24
C GLY A 198 6.18 5.46 -2.17
N GLU A 199 6.51 4.17 -2.33
CA GLU A 199 7.87 3.62 -2.29
C GLU A 199 8.70 4.18 -1.12
N ILE A 200 9.72 5.01 -1.39
CA ILE A 200 10.45 5.84 -0.44
C ILE A 200 10.35 7.29 -0.91
N PHE A 201 10.12 8.23 0.00
CA PHE A 201 9.94 9.64 -0.37
C PHE A 201 11.23 10.44 -0.55
N ALA A 202 12.32 10.00 0.10
CA ALA A 202 13.61 10.68 0.02
C ALA A 202 14.04 10.92 -1.45
N PRO A 203 14.31 12.17 -1.87
CA PRO A 203 14.63 12.51 -3.25
C PRO A 203 15.82 11.72 -3.82
N ALA A 204 16.87 11.50 -3.02
CA ALA A 204 18.03 10.70 -3.44
C ALA A 204 17.62 9.28 -3.86
N VAL A 205 16.74 8.62 -3.10
CA VAL A 205 16.23 7.28 -3.41
C VAL A 205 15.28 7.34 -4.62
N ARG A 206 14.28 8.24 -4.62
CA ARG A 206 13.30 8.34 -5.73
C ARG A 206 13.96 8.55 -7.08
N SER A 207 14.98 9.42 -7.13
CA SER A 207 15.71 9.71 -8.38
C SER A 207 16.42 8.50 -8.98
N LYS A 208 16.74 7.47 -8.17
CA LYS A 208 17.38 6.24 -8.61
C LYS A 208 16.37 5.15 -8.99
N ILE A 209 15.24 5.08 -8.29
CA ILE A 209 14.32 3.95 -8.41
C ILE A 209 13.06 4.24 -9.24
N GLY A 210 12.57 5.47 -9.24
CA GLY A 210 11.26 5.86 -9.77
C GLY A 210 11.33 6.84 -10.94
N MET A 211 12.12 6.54 -11.98
CA MET A 211 12.19 7.40 -13.17
C MET A 211 10.81 7.54 -13.83
N GLY A 212 10.33 8.78 -13.98
CA GLY A 212 9.00 9.08 -14.52
C GLY A 212 7.84 8.91 -13.52
N LYS A 213 8.11 8.61 -12.24
CA LYS A 213 7.09 8.68 -11.18
C LYS A 213 7.04 10.08 -10.56
N CYS A 214 5.90 10.39 -9.93
CA CYS A 214 5.69 11.64 -9.22
C CYS A 214 6.64 11.83 -8.01
N THR A 215 6.83 13.09 -7.61
CA THR A 215 7.59 13.45 -6.40
C THR A 215 6.79 13.08 -5.13
N ALA A 216 7.46 13.09 -3.98
CA ALA A 216 6.79 12.90 -2.68
C ALA A 216 5.69 13.94 -2.44
N GLU A 217 6.00 15.22 -2.70
CA GLU A 217 5.03 16.31 -2.56
C GLU A 217 3.83 16.12 -3.47
N ALA A 218 4.02 15.80 -4.75
CA ALA A 218 2.91 15.55 -5.68
C ALA A 218 2.05 14.34 -5.24
N TRP A 219 2.68 13.28 -4.73
CA TRP A 219 1.97 12.12 -4.16
C TRP A 219 1.10 12.54 -2.96
N LEU A 220 1.66 13.32 -2.04
CA LEU A 220 0.99 13.78 -0.82
C LEU A 220 -0.13 14.80 -1.14
N THR A 221 0.10 15.71 -2.09
CA THR A 221 -0.92 16.63 -2.60
C THR A 221 -2.12 15.87 -3.17
N CYS A 222 -1.90 14.81 -3.94
CA CYS A 222 -2.98 13.99 -4.48
C CYS A 222 -3.85 13.39 -3.37
N MET A 223 -3.23 12.82 -2.34
CA MET A 223 -3.94 12.24 -1.21
C MET A 223 -4.72 13.30 -0.42
N TYR A 224 -4.13 14.47 -0.18
CA TYR A 224 -4.80 15.58 0.48
C TYR A 224 -6.01 16.11 -0.30
N VAL A 225 -5.94 16.15 -1.64
CA VAL A 225 -7.10 16.49 -2.47
C VAL A 225 -8.22 15.47 -2.28
N ALA A 226 -7.91 14.17 -2.28
CA ALA A 226 -8.90 13.13 -2.01
C ALA A 226 -9.55 13.29 -0.63
N HIS A 227 -8.73 13.55 0.40
CA HIS A 227 -9.20 13.81 1.76
C HIS A 227 -10.15 15.02 1.83
N SER A 228 -9.81 16.12 1.16
CA SER A 228 -10.67 17.30 1.10
C SER A 228 -12.01 17.07 0.38
N LEU A 229 -12.11 16.01 -0.42
CA LEU A 229 -13.34 15.59 -1.11
C LEU A 229 -14.11 14.51 -0.34
N GLY A 230 -13.71 14.19 0.89
CA GLY A 230 -14.37 13.18 1.74
C GLY A 230 -13.91 11.74 1.49
N MET A 231 -12.91 11.53 0.62
CA MET A 231 -12.48 10.17 0.24
C MET A 231 -11.41 9.65 1.17
N PHE A 232 -11.55 8.40 1.62
CA PHE A 232 -10.46 7.72 2.33
C PHE A 232 -9.36 7.28 1.39
N THR A 233 -8.17 7.09 1.95
CA THR A 233 -7.03 6.57 1.20
C THR A 233 -6.19 5.62 2.04
N SER A 234 -5.29 4.89 1.40
CA SER A 234 -4.23 4.15 2.08
C SER A 234 -2.87 4.77 1.76
N ALA A 235 -1.84 4.46 2.55
CA ALA A 235 -0.46 4.83 2.28
C ALA A 235 0.42 3.56 2.27
N THR A 236 1.42 3.51 1.39
CA THR A 236 2.32 2.35 1.29
C THR A 236 3.78 2.76 1.27
N MET A 237 4.64 1.89 1.80
CA MET A 237 6.10 2.05 1.77
C MET A 237 6.76 0.74 1.33
N MET A 238 7.34 0.75 0.12
CA MET A 238 8.18 -0.34 -0.37
C MET A 238 9.62 -0.10 0.10
N PHE A 239 10.17 -1.04 0.87
CA PHE A 239 11.48 -0.87 1.53
C PHE A 239 12.34 -2.13 1.41
N GLY A 240 13.59 -2.07 1.89
CA GLY A 240 14.55 -3.16 1.80
C GLY A 240 15.25 -3.20 0.46
N HIS A 241 15.72 -2.04 -0.02
CA HIS A 241 16.47 -1.91 -1.25
C HIS A 241 17.71 -1.03 -1.08
N ILE A 242 17.72 0.19 -1.62
CA ILE A 242 18.88 1.10 -1.61
C ILE A 242 18.78 2.16 -0.51
N GLU A 243 17.64 2.27 0.16
CA GLU A 243 17.34 3.30 1.14
C GLU A 243 18.02 3.05 2.49
N GLY A 244 18.32 4.12 3.22
CA GLY A 244 18.74 4.00 4.62
C GLY A 244 17.55 3.95 5.58
N HIS A 245 17.79 3.57 6.83
CA HIS A 245 16.74 3.52 7.86
C HIS A 245 16.10 4.89 8.10
N ALA A 246 16.90 5.97 8.07
CA ALA A 246 16.37 7.32 8.23
C ALA A 246 15.41 7.73 7.10
N ASP A 247 15.57 7.20 5.88
CA ASP A 247 14.64 7.47 4.77
C ASP A 247 13.26 6.84 5.00
N ARG A 248 13.21 5.69 5.72
CA ARG A 248 11.94 5.04 6.10
C ARG A 248 11.20 5.84 7.16
N ILE A 249 11.92 6.37 8.16
CA ILE A 249 11.34 7.26 9.17
C ILE A 249 10.87 8.55 8.53
N HIS A 250 11.68 9.16 7.65
CA HIS A 250 11.29 10.34 6.88
C HIS A 250 10.00 10.09 6.07
N HIS A 251 9.89 8.93 5.39
CA HIS A 251 8.67 8.56 4.68
C HIS A 251 7.45 8.53 5.62
N MET A 252 7.54 7.79 6.74
CA MET A 252 6.45 7.70 7.72
C MET A 252 6.12 9.06 8.34
N HIS A 253 7.13 9.91 8.57
CA HIS A 253 6.95 11.25 9.12
C HIS A 253 6.15 12.15 8.18
N LEU A 254 6.45 12.13 6.88
CA LEU A 254 5.66 12.88 5.89
C LEU A 254 4.22 12.40 5.82
N VAL A 255 3.97 11.08 5.82
CA VAL A 255 2.60 10.56 5.87
C VAL A 255 1.88 11.03 7.14
N ARG A 256 2.54 10.94 8.30
CA ARG A 256 2.00 11.39 9.60
C ARG A 256 1.65 12.87 9.61
N GLN A 257 2.54 13.74 9.10
CA GLN A 257 2.32 15.18 9.06
C GLN A 257 1.17 15.57 8.11
N TRP A 258 1.06 14.92 6.96
CA TRP A 258 -0.01 15.20 6.01
C TRP A 258 -1.36 14.66 6.50
N GLN A 259 -1.36 13.56 7.25
CA GLN A 259 -2.53 13.10 7.99
C GLN A 259 -2.94 14.11 9.07
N ASP A 260 -2.00 14.64 9.88
CA ASP A 260 -2.29 15.68 10.87
C ASP A 260 -2.94 16.90 10.21
N ARG A 261 -2.40 17.33 9.06
CA ARG A 261 -2.95 18.42 8.26
C ARG A 261 -4.38 18.11 7.79
N ALA A 262 -4.62 16.94 7.19
CA ALA A 262 -5.94 16.57 6.70
C ALA A 262 -6.97 16.48 7.84
N LEU A 263 -6.59 15.92 9.00
CA LEU A 263 -7.46 15.83 10.18
C LEU A 263 -7.75 17.21 10.80
N ALA A 264 -6.77 18.13 10.78
CA ALA A 264 -6.97 19.49 11.24
C ALA A 264 -7.89 20.30 10.29
N ASP A 265 -7.67 20.17 8.98
CA ASP A 265 -8.39 20.93 7.97
C ASP A 265 -9.82 20.40 7.76
N PHE A 266 -10.00 19.07 7.81
CA PHE A 266 -11.25 18.41 7.41
C PHE A 266 -11.77 17.36 8.41
N GLY A 267 -10.96 16.87 9.35
CA GLY A 267 -11.30 15.73 10.22
C GLY A 267 -12.31 16.00 11.33
N GLY A 268 -12.90 17.21 11.38
CA GLY A 268 -13.99 17.52 12.32
C GLY A 268 -13.64 17.31 13.79
N GLY A 269 -12.36 17.36 14.16
CA GLY A 269 -11.91 17.33 15.56
C GLY A 269 -11.60 15.98 16.18
N HIS A 270 -11.81 14.89 15.45
CA HIS A 270 -11.75 13.54 16.01
C HIS A 270 -10.44 12.84 15.63
N ALA A 271 -9.96 11.93 16.49
CA ALA A 271 -8.85 11.06 16.12
C ALA A 271 -9.35 9.97 15.15
N PRO A 272 -8.50 9.44 14.25
CA PRO A 272 -8.88 8.38 13.30
C PRO A 272 -9.53 7.14 13.94
N SER A 273 -9.13 6.78 15.16
CA SER A 273 -9.74 5.68 15.94
C SER A 273 -11.19 5.94 16.34
N ASP A 274 -11.52 7.21 16.55
CA ASP A 274 -12.88 7.64 16.87
C ASP A 274 -13.71 7.67 15.58
N ILE A 275 -13.09 8.10 14.47
CA ILE A 275 -13.72 8.23 13.16
C ILE A 275 -14.12 6.86 12.58
N ALA A 276 -13.23 5.86 12.62
CA ALA A 276 -13.52 4.53 12.10
C ALA A 276 -14.60 3.75 12.88
N ASN A 277 -14.95 4.19 14.09
CA ASN A 277 -15.94 3.56 14.96
C ASN A 277 -17.19 4.43 15.19
N ASP A 278 -17.31 5.60 14.55
CA ASP A 278 -18.43 6.52 14.74
C ASP A 278 -19.58 6.23 13.75
N PRO A 279 -20.76 5.74 14.21
CA PRO A 279 -21.92 5.53 13.36
C PRO A 279 -22.44 6.82 12.70
N ALA A 280 -22.08 8.00 13.24
CA ALA A 280 -22.45 9.32 12.73
C ALA A 280 -21.62 9.77 11.52
N HIS A 281 -20.62 8.98 11.09
CA HIS A 281 -19.79 9.28 9.91
C HIS A 281 -20.59 9.51 8.62
N LYS A 282 -21.83 9.01 8.56
CA LYS A 282 -22.75 9.22 7.43
C LYS A 282 -23.35 10.64 7.36
N ASN A 283 -23.30 11.45 8.42
CA ASN A 283 -24.09 12.69 8.52
C ASN A 283 -23.35 13.93 9.10
N LEU A 284 -22.04 13.86 9.34
CA LEU A 284 -21.24 15.04 9.68
C LEU A 284 -20.24 15.30 8.55
N ALA A 285 -20.13 16.55 8.11
CA ALA A 285 -19.14 17.03 7.15
C ALA A 285 -17.72 16.78 7.70
N THR A 286 -17.25 15.55 7.55
CA THR A 286 -15.94 15.04 7.96
C THR A 286 -15.21 14.68 6.67
N GLY A 287 -14.07 15.31 6.42
CA GLY A 287 -13.23 14.99 5.27
C GLY A 287 -12.67 13.58 5.39
N GLY A 288 -12.13 13.11 4.27
CA GLY A 288 -11.39 11.86 4.21
C GLY A 288 -10.03 11.96 4.90
N HIS A 289 -9.36 10.83 5.03
CA HIS A 289 -8.06 10.68 5.68
C HIS A 289 -7.44 9.31 5.31
N TYR A 290 -6.19 9.07 5.71
CA TYR A 290 -5.58 7.74 5.59
C TYR A 290 -6.21 6.77 6.58
N THR A 291 -6.73 5.64 6.10
CA THR A 291 -7.27 4.57 6.95
C THR A 291 -6.22 3.50 7.27
N ALA A 292 -5.23 3.32 6.39
CA ALA A 292 -4.26 2.24 6.50
C ALA A 292 -2.85 2.64 6.05
N PHE A 293 -1.84 2.06 6.70
CA PHE A 293 -0.47 2.08 6.25
C PHE A 293 0.06 0.65 6.06
N ILE A 294 0.66 0.38 4.90
CA ILE A 294 1.15 -0.94 4.51
C ILE A 294 2.62 -0.86 4.14
N THR A 295 3.48 -1.55 4.90
CA THR A 295 4.91 -1.67 4.59
C THR A 295 5.17 -3.02 3.95
N TRP A 296 5.85 -3.04 2.82
CA TRP A 296 6.11 -4.28 2.10
C TRP A 296 7.56 -4.33 1.61
N PRO A 297 8.29 -5.43 1.87
CA PRO A 297 9.64 -5.58 1.38
C PRO A 297 9.68 -5.70 -0.15
N PHE A 298 10.66 -5.02 -0.74
CA PHE A 298 10.99 -5.12 -2.15
C PHE A 298 11.26 -6.58 -2.57
N GLN A 299 10.76 -6.96 -3.74
CA GLN A 299 10.98 -8.27 -4.37
C GLN A 299 11.91 -8.06 -5.57
N ARG A 300 13.02 -8.81 -5.63
CA ARG A 300 14.16 -8.47 -6.51
C ARG A 300 14.02 -9.06 -7.91
N GLU A 301 13.34 -10.18 -8.03
CA GLU A 301 13.32 -11.05 -9.20
C GLU A 301 12.66 -10.32 -10.37
N ASN A 302 13.21 -10.51 -11.57
CA ASN A 302 12.75 -9.85 -12.80
C ASN A 302 12.78 -8.31 -12.80
N THR A 303 13.44 -7.67 -11.84
CA THR A 303 13.58 -6.20 -11.79
C THR A 303 15.01 -5.76 -12.14
N PRO A 304 15.22 -4.59 -12.76
CA PRO A 304 16.54 -3.97 -12.88
C PRO A 304 17.23 -3.72 -11.53
N LEU A 305 16.49 -3.25 -10.52
CA LEU A 305 17.00 -2.93 -9.19
C LEU A 305 17.53 -4.18 -8.46
N GLY A 306 16.88 -5.33 -8.66
CA GLY A 306 17.29 -6.59 -8.07
C GLY A 306 18.61 -7.16 -8.59
N ARG A 307 19.16 -6.61 -9.69
CA ARG A 307 20.46 -6.99 -10.27
C ARG A 307 21.65 -6.29 -9.61
N LEU A 308 21.39 -5.34 -8.70
CA LEU A 308 22.44 -4.71 -7.92
C LEU A 308 23.11 -5.73 -7.00
N ARG A 309 24.36 -5.44 -6.61
CA ARG A 309 25.13 -6.33 -5.73
C ARG A 309 24.63 -6.22 -4.30
N ASP A 310 24.48 -7.37 -3.65
CA ASP A 310 24.02 -7.43 -2.27
C ASP A 310 25.08 -6.85 -1.32
N TRP A 311 24.63 -6.05 -0.36
CA TRP A 311 25.45 -5.55 0.73
C TRP A 311 25.64 -6.62 1.79
N GLY A 312 26.88 -6.81 2.25
CA GLY A 312 27.23 -7.82 3.26
C GLY A 312 27.48 -9.22 2.68
N SER A 313 27.41 -9.37 1.36
CA SER A 313 27.78 -10.62 0.67
C SER A 313 29.27 -10.71 0.37
N ASP A 314 29.96 -9.58 0.28
CA ASP A 314 31.41 -9.51 0.15
C ASP A 314 32.05 -9.54 1.56
N PRO A 315 33.02 -10.42 1.83
CA PRO A 315 33.79 -10.39 3.07
C PRO A 315 34.31 -8.98 3.39
N ALA A 316 34.70 -8.17 2.41
CA ALA A 316 35.16 -6.81 2.61
C ALA A 316 34.09 -5.83 3.15
N ASP A 317 32.79 -6.14 2.99
CA ASP A 317 31.71 -5.37 3.63
C ASP A 317 31.57 -5.70 5.12
N VAL A 318 31.98 -6.90 5.53
CA VAL A 318 31.81 -7.45 6.90
C VAL A 318 33.09 -7.32 7.73
N GLU A 319 34.25 -7.49 7.09
CA GLU A 319 35.57 -7.63 7.70
C GLU A 319 36.20 -6.28 8.10
N HIS A 320 35.77 -5.18 7.48
CA HIS A 320 36.05 -3.83 7.99
C HIS A 320 34.96 -3.40 8.97
N CYS A 321 35.17 -3.67 10.26
CA CYS A 321 34.41 -3.04 11.35
C CYS A 321 34.28 -1.53 11.08
N GLY A 322 33.06 -1.04 10.83
CA GLY A 322 32.77 0.40 10.66
C GLY A 322 32.33 0.85 9.27
N ARG A 323 32.26 -0.01 8.24
CA ARG A 323 31.62 0.38 6.97
C ARG A 323 30.11 0.51 7.12
N VAL A 324 29.57 1.65 6.71
CA VAL A 324 28.14 1.98 6.75
C VAL A 324 27.52 1.62 5.41
N PHE A 325 26.32 1.03 5.43
CA PHE A 325 25.57 0.79 4.19
C PHE A 325 25.40 2.11 3.41
N PRO A 326 25.66 2.17 2.09
CA PRO A 326 25.58 3.42 1.33
C PRO A 326 24.26 4.17 1.49
N GLY A 327 23.14 3.45 1.62
CA GLY A 327 21.83 4.04 1.92
C GLY A 327 21.80 4.75 3.27
N ASP A 328 22.35 4.15 4.33
CA ASP A 328 22.40 4.78 5.65
C ASP A 328 23.34 5.99 5.69
N ALA A 329 24.42 5.98 4.89
CA ALA A 329 25.32 7.13 4.76
C ALA A 329 24.63 8.34 4.11
N VAL A 330 23.72 8.09 3.16
CA VAL A 330 22.96 9.11 2.43
C VAL A 330 21.72 9.57 3.21
N ALA A 331 21.02 8.66 3.87
CA ALA A 331 19.71 8.91 4.46
C ALA A 331 19.72 10.01 5.53
N ARG A 332 18.67 10.82 5.56
CA ARG A 332 18.45 11.89 6.56
C ARG A 332 16.98 11.91 6.97
N LEU A 333 16.71 12.22 8.25
CA LEU A 333 15.35 12.25 8.79
C LEU A 333 14.46 13.34 8.18
N ASP A 334 15.07 14.37 7.61
CA ASP A 334 14.43 15.49 6.92
C ASP A 334 14.43 15.32 5.38
N GLY A 335 14.93 14.18 4.87
CA GLY A 335 14.99 13.90 3.43
C GLY A 335 16.06 14.70 2.66
N THR A 336 16.91 15.48 3.32
CA THR A 336 17.95 16.31 2.67
C THR A 336 19.15 15.52 2.16
N GLY A 337 19.18 14.20 2.39
CA GLY A 337 20.20 13.30 1.89
C GLY A 337 20.37 13.43 0.37
N THR A 338 21.62 13.54 -0.09
CA THR A 338 21.94 13.62 -1.52
C THR A 338 22.69 12.38 -1.97
N LYS A 339 22.43 11.96 -3.21
CA LYS A 339 23.04 10.76 -3.81
C LYS A 339 24.58 10.82 -3.88
N ASP A 340 25.17 12.01 -3.76
CA ASP A 340 26.60 12.26 -3.90
C ASP A 340 27.35 12.09 -2.57
N LEU A 341 26.65 11.89 -1.44
CA LEU A 341 27.26 11.64 -0.14
C LEU A 341 27.95 10.28 -0.04
N HIS A 342 27.65 9.32 -0.92
CA HIS A 342 28.32 8.03 -0.95
C HIS A 342 28.44 7.49 -2.40
N PRO A 343 29.65 7.14 -2.88
CA PRO A 343 29.88 6.76 -4.28
C PRO A 343 29.16 5.46 -4.70
N GLU A 344 28.92 4.56 -3.75
CA GLU A 344 28.20 3.30 -3.97
C GLU A 344 26.68 3.42 -3.81
N PHE A 345 26.13 4.60 -3.50
CA PHE A 345 24.69 4.76 -3.33
C PHE A 345 23.91 4.49 -4.63
N GLY A 346 22.87 3.67 -4.52
CA GLY A 346 22.11 3.16 -5.67
C GLY A 346 22.86 2.12 -6.52
N ARG A 347 23.98 1.57 -6.02
CA ARG A 347 24.73 0.47 -6.65
C ARG A 347 24.77 -0.81 -5.80
N ARG A 348 24.38 -0.70 -4.52
CA ARG A 348 24.35 -1.79 -3.53
C ARG A 348 22.94 -1.96 -3.01
N LEU A 349 22.54 -3.21 -2.79
CA LEU A 349 21.19 -3.60 -2.36
C LEU A 349 21.23 -4.20 -0.96
N ARG A 350 20.35 -3.75 -0.05
CA ARG A 350 20.15 -4.39 1.26
C ARG A 350 18.70 -4.86 1.36
N MET A 351 18.49 -6.14 1.05
CA MET A 351 17.19 -6.80 1.15
C MET A 351 16.71 -6.86 2.61
N ALA A 352 15.40 -6.68 2.81
CA ALA A 352 14.77 -6.85 4.12
C ALA A 352 14.24 -8.28 4.27
N GLY A 353 14.78 -9.03 5.24
CA GLY A 353 14.25 -10.32 5.66
C GLY A 353 13.12 -10.20 6.69
N ALA A 354 12.66 -11.33 7.23
CA ALA A 354 11.54 -11.39 8.18
C ALA A 354 11.74 -10.51 9.43
N VAL A 355 12.94 -10.52 10.02
CA VAL A 355 13.26 -9.72 11.21
C VAL A 355 13.15 -8.23 10.93
N GLU A 356 13.73 -7.78 9.82
CA GLU A 356 13.73 -6.37 9.41
C GLU A 356 12.33 -5.89 9.04
N TYR A 357 11.53 -6.77 8.44
CA TYR A 357 10.12 -6.52 8.16
C TYR A 357 9.28 -6.35 9.43
N LEU A 358 9.34 -7.32 10.35
CA LEU A 358 8.59 -7.25 11.61
C LEU A 358 9.00 -6.03 12.43
N ARG A 359 10.29 -5.68 12.41
CA ARG A 359 10.80 -4.46 13.02
C ARG A 359 10.18 -3.21 12.39
N THR A 360 10.26 -3.08 11.07
CA THR A 360 9.70 -1.94 10.34
C THR A 360 8.20 -1.80 10.62
N GLN A 361 7.44 -2.90 10.59
CA GLN A 361 6.00 -2.91 10.87
C GLN A 361 5.67 -2.47 12.31
N ALA A 362 6.39 -3.01 13.29
CA ALA A 362 6.17 -2.64 14.69
C ALA A 362 6.53 -1.17 14.95
N THR A 363 7.61 -0.68 14.36
CA THR A 363 7.93 0.76 14.37
C THR A 363 6.83 1.57 13.71
N SER A 364 6.27 1.15 12.57
CA SER A 364 5.15 1.84 11.93
C SER A 364 3.94 2.00 12.85
N ARG A 365 3.54 0.94 13.59
CA ARG A 365 2.43 1.02 14.55
C ARG A 365 2.69 2.01 15.70
N LEU A 366 3.92 2.08 16.20
CA LEU A 366 4.27 2.99 17.30
C LEU A 366 4.49 4.42 16.83
N PHE A 367 4.99 4.61 15.61
CA PHE A 367 5.34 5.92 15.06
C PHE A 367 4.15 6.65 14.43
N LEU A 368 3.27 5.92 13.74
CA LEU A 368 2.08 6.44 13.06
C LEU A 368 0.88 6.43 14.01
N ASP A 369 0.91 7.31 15.01
CA ASP A 369 -0.14 7.41 16.03
C ASP A 369 -1.52 7.82 15.48
N ASN A 370 -1.54 8.41 14.28
CA ASN A 370 -2.71 8.97 13.60
C ASN A 370 -3.12 8.17 12.34
N ILE A 371 -2.71 6.90 12.22
CA ILE A 371 -3.22 5.99 11.20
C ILE A 371 -3.92 4.83 11.88
N TYR A 372 -5.17 4.57 11.47
CA TYR A 372 -6.02 3.58 12.12
C TYR A 372 -5.44 2.17 11.99
N SER A 373 -5.22 1.72 10.75
CA SER A 373 -4.83 0.35 10.45
C SER A 373 -3.38 0.21 10.01
N ILE A 374 -2.73 -0.89 10.43
CA ILE A 374 -1.45 -1.35 9.91
C ILE A 374 -1.69 -2.73 9.30
N GLY A 375 -1.38 -2.86 8.01
CA GLY A 375 -1.56 -4.10 7.25
C GLY A 375 -0.35 -5.04 7.37
N ALA A 376 -0.62 -6.34 7.40
CA ALA A 376 0.39 -7.39 7.30
C ALA A 376 0.66 -7.78 5.84
N SER A 377 1.92 -7.66 5.42
CA SER A 377 2.39 -7.96 4.06
C SER A 377 2.75 -9.43 3.90
N TRP A 378 1.78 -10.31 4.12
CA TRP A 378 1.97 -11.74 3.90
C TRP A 378 2.23 -12.07 2.41
N VAL A 379 1.79 -11.21 1.48
CA VAL A 379 1.98 -11.39 0.04
C VAL A 379 3.45 -11.39 -0.36
N THR A 380 4.29 -10.60 0.32
CA THR A 380 5.74 -10.56 0.06
C THR A 380 6.53 -11.43 1.01
N MET A 381 6.09 -11.56 2.27
CA MET A 381 6.84 -12.26 3.32
C MET A 381 6.41 -13.70 3.56
N GLY A 382 5.31 -14.11 2.96
CA GLY A 382 4.68 -15.41 3.14
C GLY A 382 3.70 -15.45 4.32
N PRO A 383 2.83 -16.48 4.35
CA PRO A 383 1.71 -16.57 5.27
C PRO A 383 2.10 -16.54 6.75
N HIS A 384 3.15 -17.27 7.15
CA HIS A 384 3.56 -17.36 8.55
C HIS A 384 4.22 -16.08 9.07
N VAL A 385 4.97 -15.36 8.22
CA VAL A 385 5.52 -14.05 8.63
C VAL A 385 4.39 -13.02 8.73
N GLY A 386 3.41 -13.08 7.83
CA GLY A 386 2.18 -12.30 7.94
C GLY A 386 1.41 -12.57 9.23
N GLN A 387 1.24 -13.85 9.57
CA GLN A 387 0.62 -14.30 10.82
C GLN A 387 1.36 -13.75 12.05
N LEU A 388 2.69 -13.82 12.08
CA LEU A 388 3.50 -13.20 13.13
C LEU A 388 3.29 -11.69 13.18
N GLY A 389 3.09 -11.02 12.04
CA GLY A 389 2.80 -9.59 11.94
C GLY A 389 1.62 -9.13 12.81
N LEU A 390 0.64 -10.00 13.08
CA LEU A 390 -0.49 -9.72 13.97
C LEU A 390 -0.08 -9.46 15.43
N MET A 391 1.11 -9.94 15.82
CA MET A 391 1.75 -9.70 17.12
C MET A 391 2.84 -8.61 17.05
N PHE A 392 3.00 -7.97 15.89
CA PHE A 392 3.96 -6.88 15.66
C PHE A 392 3.24 -5.60 15.21
N GLY A 393 2.00 -5.42 15.68
CA GLY A 393 1.23 -4.19 15.50
C GLY A 393 0.24 -4.18 14.34
N ALA A 394 0.19 -5.23 13.51
CA ALA A 394 -0.82 -5.35 12.48
C ALA A 394 -2.19 -5.73 13.08
N ASN A 395 -3.24 -5.04 12.64
CA ASN A 395 -4.63 -5.41 12.93
C ASN A 395 -5.30 -6.11 11.75
N ASP A 396 -4.69 -6.07 10.56
CA ASP A 396 -5.30 -6.47 9.31
C ASP A 396 -4.37 -7.35 8.47
N MET A 397 -4.89 -8.48 7.97
CA MET A 397 -4.19 -9.40 7.07
C MET A 397 -4.30 -9.00 5.59
N GLY A 398 -4.88 -7.85 5.26
CA GLY A 398 -5.11 -7.47 3.88
C GLY A 398 -6.18 -8.31 3.20
N SER A 399 -6.04 -8.52 1.90
CA SER A 399 -7.08 -9.14 1.08
C SER A 399 -6.89 -10.63 0.87
N VAL A 400 -8.00 -11.36 0.67
CA VAL A 400 -8.01 -12.65 -0.02
C VAL A 400 -7.43 -12.48 -1.44
N MET A 401 -6.48 -13.33 -1.80
CA MET A 401 -5.79 -13.18 -3.08
C MET A 401 -6.42 -14.04 -4.16
N ILE A 402 -7.41 -13.46 -4.84
CA ILE A 402 -8.09 -14.06 -6.00
C ILE A 402 -7.22 -13.97 -7.27
N GLU A 403 -6.50 -12.85 -7.43
CA GLU A 403 -5.61 -12.51 -8.55
C GLU A 403 -4.51 -11.57 -8.05
N GLU A 404 -3.26 -11.78 -8.48
CA GLU A 404 -2.12 -10.90 -8.17
C GLU A 404 -1.12 -10.96 -9.33
N ASN A 405 -0.92 -9.85 -10.03
CA ASN A 405 -0.10 -9.78 -11.24
C ASN A 405 1.20 -8.98 -11.04
N VAL A 406 1.30 -8.13 -10.01
CA VAL A 406 2.41 -7.19 -9.85
C VAL A 406 3.55 -7.85 -9.07
N VAL A 407 3.28 -8.38 -7.89
CA VAL A 407 4.26 -9.06 -7.05
C VAL A 407 4.66 -10.41 -7.65
N SER A 408 3.72 -11.10 -8.32
CA SER A 408 3.97 -12.35 -9.04
C SER A 408 4.88 -12.16 -10.25
N SER A 409 4.80 -11.01 -10.93
CA SER A 409 5.77 -10.65 -11.97
C SER A 409 7.18 -10.49 -11.40
N ALA A 410 7.29 -10.12 -10.11
CA ALA A 410 8.52 -10.05 -9.36
C ALA A 410 8.86 -11.35 -8.60
N GLY A 411 8.30 -12.50 -9.02
CA GLY A 411 8.71 -13.84 -8.58
C GLY A 411 8.02 -14.39 -7.33
N THR A 412 7.14 -13.63 -6.66
CA THR A 412 6.50 -14.07 -5.42
C THR A 412 5.04 -14.44 -5.63
N THR A 413 4.68 -15.68 -5.30
CA THR A 413 3.40 -16.26 -5.72
C THR A 413 2.60 -16.86 -4.56
N TYR A 414 2.53 -16.17 -3.41
CA TYR A 414 1.64 -16.57 -2.33
C TYR A 414 0.19 -16.29 -2.72
N CYS A 415 -0.72 -17.19 -2.36
CA CYS A 415 -2.15 -17.07 -2.64
C CYS A 415 -2.91 -17.71 -1.48
N LEU A 416 -3.69 -16.91 -0.76
CA LEU A 416 -4.48 -17.34 0.39
C LEU A 416 -5.95 -17.06 0.11
N ASP A 417 -6.79 -18.09 0.30
CA ASP A 417 -8.23 -17.93 0.34
C ASP A 417 -8.70 -17.53 1.75
N GLU A 418 -10.00 -17.24 1.87
CA GLU A 418 -10.62 -16.84 3.12
C GLU A 418 -10.41 -17.87 4.24
N ALA A 419 -10.47 -19.17 3.93
CA ALA A 419 -10.28 -20.23 4.92
C ALA A 419 -8.85 -20.20 5.48
N VAL A 420 -7.84 -20.07 4.63
CA VAL A 420 -6.44 -19.98 5.09
C VAL A 420 -6.21 -18.71 5.91
N LEU A 421 -6.74 -17.55 5.49
CA LEU A 421 -6.62 -16.31 6.28
C LEU A 421 -7.28 -16.44 7.66
N CYS A 422 -8.51 -16.97 7.72
CA CYS A 422 -9.21 -17.20 8.98
C CYS A 422 -8.39 -18.13 9.88
N ARG A 423 -7.86 -19.23 9.34
CA ARG A 423 -7.02 -20.15 10.09
C ARG A 423 -5.78 -19.45 10.66
N LEU A 424 -5.04 -18.70 9.85
CA LEU A 424 -3.82 -18.02 10.30
C LEU A 424 -4.11 -17.03 11.42
N ILE A 425 -5.19 -16.25 11.30
CA ILE A 425 -5.62 -15.31 12.34
C ILE A 425 -5.92 -16.04 13.66
N ARG A 426 -6.63 -17.17 13.58
CA ARG A 426 -7.02 -17.95 14.76
C ARG A 426 -5.89 -18.73 15.39
N ASP A 427 -5.03 -19.33 14.59
CA ASP A 427 -3.82 -20.01 15.06
C ASP A 427 -2.84 -19.00 15.74
N ALA A 428 -2.95 -17.70 15.43
CA ALA A 428 -2.25 -16.62 16.14
C ALA A 428 -2.95 -16.16 17.44
N GLY A 429 -4.10 -16.75 17.80
CA GLY A 429 -4.85 -16.44 19.02
C GLY A 429 -5.87 -15.31 18.89
N PHE A 430 -6.30 -14.97 17.68
CA PHE A 430 -7.27 -13.90 17.41
C PHE A 430 -8.56 -14.43 16.77
N THR A 431 -9.61 -13.61 16.76
CA THR A 431 -10.87 -13.91 16.08
C THR A 431 -10.87 -13.22 14.70
N PRO A 432 -11.00 -13.96 13.59
CA PRO A 432 -11.05 -13.38 12.26
C PRO A 432 -12.36 -12.62 12.02
N ALA A 433 -12.26 -11.49 11.33
CA ALA A 433 -13.42 -10.70 10.92
C ALA A 433 -13.25 -10.14 9.51
N GLN A 434 -14.26 -10.30 8.67
CA GLN A 434 -14.31 -9.66 7.36
C GLN A 434 -14.70 -8.19 7.54
N ARG A 435 -13.95 -7.28 6.91
CA ARG A 435 -14.24 -5.84 6.86
C ARG A 435 -14.51 -5.32 5.45
N ASN A 436 -14.99 -4.09 5.34
CA ASN A 436 -15.00 -3.31 4.09
C ASN A 436 -13.76 -2.36 4.00
N ASN A 437 -13.74 -1.42 3.03
CA ASN A 437 -12.64 -0.44 2.84
C ASN A 437 -12.50 0.55 4.01
N THR A 438 -13.63 0.87 4.65
CA THR A 438 -13.73 1.81 5.79
C THR A 438 -13.48 1.14 7.13
N TYR A 439 -13.13 -0.15 7.14
CA TYR A 439 -12.89 -0.97 8.33
C TYR A 439 -14.15 -1.30 9.17
N ASP A 440 -15.35 -1.09 8.63
CA ASP A 440 -16.56 -1.63 9.25
C ASP A 440 -16.53 -3.16 9.19
N ILE A 441 -16.87 -3.79 10.31
CA ILE A 441 -16.96 -5.25 10.40
C ILE A 441 -18.25 -5.72 9.71
N LEU A 442 -18.09 -6.50 8.65
CA LEU A 442 -19.18 -7.11 7.90
C LEU A 442 -19.60 -8.45 8.51
N SER A 443 -18.63 -9.26 8.93
CA SER A 443 -18.90 -10.54 9.59
C SER A 443 -17.77 -10.96 10.52
N ILE A 444 -18.12 -11.44 11.72
CA ILE A 444 -17.20 -12.06 12.68
C ILE A 444 -17.22 -13.58 12.43
N LYS A 445 -16.05 -14.21 12.42
CA LYS A 445 -15.88 -15.63 12.10
C LYS A 445 -15.51 -16.45 13.35
N ASP A 446 -16.34 -16.41 14.38
CA ASP A 446 -16.10 -17.06 15.68
C ASP A 446 -16.79 -18.42 15.86
N GLY A 447 -17.76 -18.76 15.01
CA GLY A 447 -18.54 -20.02 15.08
C GLY A 447 -18.03 -21.15 14.18
N THR A 448 -18.73 -22.31 14.26
CA THR A 448 -18.48 -23.50 13.43
C THR A 448 -18.73 -23.29 11.94
N ALA A 449 -19.47 -22.23 11.58
CA ALA A 449 -19.68 -21.80 10.20
C ALA A 449 -18.49 -20.99 9.62
N SER A 450 -17.44 -20.73 10.41
CA SER A 450 -16.24 -20.05 9.93
C SER A 450 -15.57 -20.84 8.79
N PRO A 451 -15.10 -20.18 7.71
CA PRO A 451 -14.54 -20.85 6.53
C PRO A 451 -13.41 -21.85 6.84
N ASP A 452 -12.54 -21.55 7.80
CA ASP A 452 -11.48 -22.48 8.23
C ASP A 452 -12.00 -23.69 9.01
N GLN A 453 -13.12 -23.55 9.73
CA GLN A 453 -13.73 -24.64 10.49
C GLN A 453 -14.46 -25.63 9.58
N ALA A 454 -14.83 -25.20 8.38
CA ALA A 454 -15.42 -26.05 7.35
C ALA A 454 -14.38 -26.96 6.65
N VAL A 455 -13.08 -26.67 6.76
CA VAL A 455 -12.02 -27.46 6.14
C VAL A 455 -11.67 -28.67 7.02
N THR A 456 -12.03 -29.87 6.56
CA THR A 456 -11.82 -31.11 7.32
C THR A 456 -10.45 -31.76 7.12
N ASP A 457 -9.78 -31.51 5.99
CA ASP A 457 -8.43 -32.00 5.69
C ASP A 457 -7.57 -30.93 5.03
N TRP A 458 -6.79 -30.23 5.86
CA TRP A 458 -5.87 -29.18 5.41
C TRP A 458 -4.71 -29.70 4.55
N SER A 459 -4.39 -31.00 4.59
CA SER A 459 -3.34 -31.57 3.73
C SER A 459 -3.77 -31.60 2.25
N ARG A 460 -5.09 -31.62 2.01
CA ARG A 460 -5.71 -31.62 0.68
C ARG A 460 -6.24 -30.25 0.25
N HIS A 461 -6.34 -29.29 1.18
CA HIS A 461 -6.78 -27.93 0.86
C HIS A 461 -5.80 -27.28 -0.12
N ARG A 462 -6.33 -26.72 -1.21
CA ARG A 462 -5.55 -26.02 -2.23
C ARG A 462 -6.26 -24.72 -2.54
N THR A 463 -5.57 -23.60 -2.35
CA THR A 463 -6.09 -22.29 -2.76
C THR A 463 -6.30 -22.29 -4.27
N ARG A 464 -7.52 -21.99 -4.71
CA ARG A 464 -7.87 -21.93 -6.13
C ARG A 464 -7.50 -20.55 -6.67
N ARG A 465 -6.50 -20.46 -7.55
CA ARG A 465 -6.30 -19.25 -8.35
C ARG A 465 -7.40 -19.18 -9.40
N LEU A 466 -8.15 -18.08 -9.45
CA LEU A 466 -9.24 -17.92 -10.39
C LEU A 466 -8.75 -17.37 -11.74
N HIS A 467 -7.65 -16.62 -11.74
CA HIS A 467 -7.10 -16.07 -12.97
C HIS A 467 -5.63 -15.65 -12.84
N THR A 468 -4.86 -15.81 -13.92
CA THR A 468 -3.57 -15.14 -14.11
C THR A 468 -3.65 -14.46 -15.46
N GLN A 469 -3.41 -13.14 -15.52
CA GLN A 469 -3.53 -12.42 -16.78
C GLN A 469 -2.40 -12.87 -17.72
N SER A 470 -2.76 -13.61 -18.78
CA SER A 470 -1.85 -13.96 -19.87
C SER A 470 -2.00 -12.98 -21.03
N ALA A 471 -0.89 -12.61 -21.68
CA ALA A 471 -0.93 -11.87 -22.94
C ALA A 471 -1.77 -12.63 -23.98
N GLN A 472 -2.73 -11.95 -24.61
CA GLN A 472 -3.34 -12.48 -25.82
C GLN A 472 -2.28 -12.41 -26.92
N ILE A 473 -1.94 -13.55 -27.52
CA ILE A 473 -1.17 -13.60 -28.76
C ILE A 473 -1.96 -12.75 -29.77
N LYS A 474 -1.37 -11.64 -30.25
CA LYS A 474 -1.97 -10.84 -31.33
C LYS A 474 -2.35 -11.79 -32.46
N ALA A 475 -3.64 -11.97 -32.70
CA ALA A 475 -4.10 -12.72 -33.87
C ALA A 475 -3.50 -12.07 -35.11
N GLU A 476 -2.82 -12.86 -35.94
CA GLU A 476 -2.32 -12.40 -37.23
C GLU A 476 -3.49 -11.79 -38.01
N LEU A 477 -3.35 -10.51 -38.36
CA LEU A 477 -4.20 -9.88 -39.37
C LEU A 477 -3.93 -10.59 -40.69
N THR A 478 -4.72 -11.61 -41.02
CA THR A 478 -4.82 -12.13 -42.38
C THR A 478 -5.36 -11.02 -43.27
N ILE A 479 -4.47 -10.35 -43.98
CA ILE A 479 -4.83 -9.51 -45.12
C ILE A 479 -5.12 -10.48 -46.27
N GLU A 480 -6.40 -10.71 -46.56
CA GLU A 480 -6.79 -11.34 -47.82
C GLU A 480 -6.37 -10.41 -48.96
N ALA A 481 -5.43 -10.87 -49.77
CA ALA A 481 -5.06 -10.20 -51.01
C ALA A 481 -6.25 -10.29 -51.98
N ALA A 482 -6.92 -9.17 -52.22
CA ALA A 482 -7.87 -9.02 -53.31
C ALA A 482 -7.13 -9.20 -54.64
N GLY A 483 -7.56 -10.19 -55.41
CA GLY A 483 -6.92 -10.61 -56.65
C GLY A 483 -6.87 -9.53 -57.74
N GLU A 484 -5.74 -9.45 -58.41
CA GLU A 484 -5.62 -8.86 -59.74
C GLU A 484 -6.29 -9.81 -60.75
N GLN A 485 -7.43 -9.37 -61.31
CA GLN A 485 -7.90 -9.86 -62.60
C GLN A 485 -7.36 -8.94 -63.70
N SER A 486 -6.57 -9.56 -64.57
CA SER A 486 -6.10 -9.09 -65.86
C SER A 486 -7.22 -8.56 -66.77
N VAL A 487 -7.06 -7.35 -67.29
CA VAL A 487 -7.09 -7.01 -68.74
C VAL A 487 -6.11 -5.87 -68.98
#